data_AF-A0A9E4D8C2-F1
#
_entry.id   AF-A0A9E4D8C2-F1
#
_cell.length_a   1.000
_cell.length_b   1.000
_cell.length_c   1.000
_cell.angle_alpha   90.00
_cell.angle_beta   90.00
_cell.angle_gamma   90.00
#
_symmetry.space_group_name_H-M   'P 1'
#
loop_
_entity.id
_entity.type
_entity.pdbx_description
1 polymer ?
#
loop_
_entity_poly.entity_id
_entity_poly.type
_entity_poly.pdbx_seq_one_letter_code
_entity_poly.pdbx_strand_id
1 'polypeptide(L)' 'MYVCICNSVTDRDIAKAVHNGARTLAHLESTLGVGTRCGRCRNKASDCLRRLQQQQAAPAAAPSGLAFALSA' A
#
# COMPACT_ATOMS: atom_id res chain seq x y z
N MET A 1 8.67 -5.23 4.55
CA MET A 1 8.84 -6.67 4.86
C MET A 1 8.47 -7.49 3.62
N TYR A 2 8.89 -8.76 3.53
CA TYR A 2 8.37 -9.66 2.49
C TYR A 2 6.89 -9.99 2.74
N VAL A 3 6.11 -9.93 1.68
CA VAL A 3 4.71 -10.36 1.65
C VAL A 3 4.61 -11.72 0.97
N CYS A 4 5.31 -11.90 -0.16
CA CYS A 4 5.41 -13.17 -0.87
C CYS A 4 6.86 -13.64 -0.92
N ILE A 5 7.16 -14.77 -0.27
CA ILE A 5 8.49 -15.39 -0.35
C ILE A 5 8.69 -16.06 -1.71
N CYS A 6 7.64 -16.66 -2.27
CA CYS A 6 7.72 -17.39 -3.53
C CYS A 6 8.20 -16.57 -4.71
N ASN A 7 7.74 -15.32 -4.80
CA ASN A 7 7.97 -14.41 -5.91
C ASN A 7 8.70 -13.15 -5.44
N SER A 8 9.33 -13.19 -4.26
CA SER A 8 10.12 -12.11 -3.68
C SER A 8 9.41 -10.74 -3.62
N VAL A 9 8.10 -10.73 -3.39
CA VAL A 9 7.30 -9.49 -3.35
C VAL A 9 7.32 -8.90 -1.94
N THR A 10 7.69 -7.63 -1.83
CA THR A 10 7.73 -6.88 -0.57
C THR A 10 6.54 -5.93 -0.41
N ASP A 11 6.31 -5.43 0.80
CA ASP A 11 5.32 -4.37 1.04
C ASP A 11 5.58 -3.13 0.17
N ARG A 12 6.86 -2.83 -0.13
CA ARG A 12 7.22 -1.68 -0.98
C ARG A 12 6.80 -1.90 -2.43
N ASP A 13 6.88 -3.13 -2.93
CA ASP A 13 6.46 -3.45 -4.29
C ASP A 13 4.94 -3.35 -4.42
N ILE A 14 4.20 -3.81 -3.39
CA ILE A 14 2.75 -3.61 -3.33
C ILE A 14 2.42 -2.12 -3.24
N ALA A 15 3.11 -1.34 -2.40
CA ALA A 15 2.90 0.11 -2.31
C ALA A 15 3.12 0.83 -3.65
N LYS A 16 4.19 0.48 -4.38
CA LYS A 16 4.44 1.00 -5.73
C LYS A 16 3.33 0.62 -6.70
N ALA A 17 2.88 -0.64 -6.70
CA ALA A 17 1.79 -1.07 -7.56
C ALA A 17 0.48 -0.32 -7.24
N VAL A 18 0.16 -0.11 -5.96
CA VAL A 18 -1.02 0.67 -5.54
C VAL A 18 -0.90 2.13 -5.92
N HIS A 19 0.28 2.74 -5.77
CA HIS A 19 0.56 4.09 -6.27
C HIS A 19 0.34 4.19 -7.79
N ASN A 20 0.76 3.16 -8.53
CA ASN A 20 0.57 3.04 -9.98
C ASN A 20 -0.86 2.61 -10.39
N GLY A 21 -1.82 2.60 -9.46
CA GLY A 21 -3.23 2.34 -9.77
C GLY A 21 -3.71 0.90 -9.51
N ALA A 22 -2.93 0.04 -8.85
CA ALA A 22 -3.45 -1.25 -8.41
C ALA A 22 -4.55 -1.06 -7.36
N ARG A 23 -5.70 -1.72 -7.59
CA ARG A 23 -6.89 -1.63 -6.73
C ARG A 23 -7.45 -2.98 -6.29
N THR A 24 -6.99 -4.08 -6.88
CA THR A 24 -7.49 -5.43 -6.62
C THR A 24 -6.32 -6.40 -6.41
N LEU A 25 -6.56 -7.49 -5.67
CA LEU A 25 -5.57 -8.56 -5.54
C LEU A 25 -5.21 -9.15 -6.91
N ALA A 26 -6.20 -9.31 -7.81
CA ALA A 26 -5.98 -9.81 -9.17
C ALA A 26 -4.98 -8.93 -9.95
N HIS A 27 -5.06 -7.61 -9.80
CA HIS A 27 -4.09 -6.71 -10.43
C HIS A 27 -2.69 -6.84 -9.78
N LEU A 28 -2.60 -7.09 -8.47
CA LEU A 28 -1.30 -7.39 -7.85
C LEU A 28 -0.75 -8.75 -8.30
N GLU A 29 -1.61 -9.76 -8.46
CA GLU A 29 -1.27 -11.08 -8.99
C GLU A 29 -0.70 -10.97 -10.41
N SER A 30 -1.35 -10.20 -11.30
CA SER A 30 -0.88 -10.01 -12.67
C SER A 30 0.44 -9.23 -12.77
N THR A 31 0.62 -8.21 -11.91
CA THR A 31 1.74 -7.26 -12.04
C THR A 31 2.96 -7.66 -11.24
N LEU A 32 2.77 -8.25 -10.06
CA LEU A 32 3.85 -8.62 -9.13
C LEU A 32 4.01 -10.14 -8.98
N GLY A 33 3.07 -10.93 -9.50
CA GLY A 33 3.02 -12.37 -9.24
C GLY A 33 2.65 -12.71 -7.80
N VAL A 34 2.29 -11.78 -6.93
CA VAL A 34 1.98 -12.12 -5.52
C VAL A 34 0.82 -13.10 -5.44
N GLY A 35 0.96 -14.23 -4.75
CA GLY A 35 -0.12 -15.21 -4.59
C GLY A 35 -0.25 -16.25 -5.70
N THR A 36 0.50 -16.15 -6.79
CA THR A 36 0.36 -17.05 -7.97
C THR A 36 1.05 -18.41 -7.82
N ARG A 37 1.97 -18.58 -6.85
CA ARG A 37 2.64 -19.86 -6.56
C ARG A 37 1.90 -20.66 -5.48
N CYS A 38 2.34 -20.57 -4.22
CA CYS A 38 1.75 -21.37 -3.13
C CYS A 38 0.45 -20.79 -2.53
N GLY A 39 0.02 -19.59 -2.95
CA GLY A 39 -1.20 -18.94 -2.46
C GLY A 39 -1.18 -18.42 -0.99
N ARG A 40 -0.27 -18.89 -0.13
CA ARG A 40 -0.27 -18.59 1.33
C ARG A 40 -0.22 -17.10 1.70
N CYS A 41 0.27 -16.25 0.80
CA CYS A 41 0.38 -14.81 1.03
C CYS A 41 -0.86 -14.00 0.62
N ARG A 42 -1.89 -14.60 0.00
CA ARG A 42 -3.04 -13.88 -0.57
C ARG A 42 -3.78 -13.00 0.44
N ASN A 43 -4.03 -13.53 1.65
CA ASN A 43 -4.68 -12.76 2.71
C ASN A 43 -3.80 -11.56 3.12
N LYS A 44 -2.50 -11.80 3.39
CA LYS A 44 -1.55 -10.73 3.75
C LYS A 44 -1.39 -9.66 2.66
N ALA A 45 -1.41 -10.07 1.39
CA ALA A 45 -1.35 -9.15 0.26
C ALA A 45 -2.63 -8.31 0.16
N SER A 46 -3.80 -8.91 0.39
CA SER A 46 -5.09 -8.21 0.42
C SER A 46 -5.18 -7.21 1.57
N ASP A 47 -4.68 -7.58 2.75
CA ASP A 47 -4.61 -6.69 3.90
C ASP A 47 -3.67 -5.51 3.64
N CYS A 48 -2.52 -5.77 3.01
CA CYS A 48 -1.57 -4.73 2.62
C CYS A 48 -2.20 -3.75 1.61
N LEU A 49 -2.88 -4.27 0.58
CA LEU A 49 -3.64 -3.48 -0.40
C LEU A 49 -4.68 -2.58 0.28
N ARG A 50 -5.53 -3.15 1.14
CA ARG A 50 -6.59 -2.42 1.85
C ARG A 50 -6.02 -1.32 2.75
N ARG A 51 -4.98 -1.64 3.52
CA ARG A 51 -4.30 -0.67 4.39
C ARG A 51 -3.74 0.51 3.59
N LEU A 52 -3.10 0.24 2.46
CA LEU A 52 -2.55 1.27 1.57
C LEU A 52 -3.65 2.15 0.95
N GLN A 53 -4.77 1.56 0.56
CA GLN A 53 -5.92 2.31 0.04
C GLN A 53 -6.53 3.23 1.10
N GLN A 54 -6.67 2.77 2.34
CA GLN A 54 -7.16 3.58 3.46
C GLN A 54 -6.22 4.76 3.76
N GLN A 55 -4.90 4.56 3.66
CA GLN A 55 -3.90 5.61 3.83
C GLN A 55 -3.95 6.66 2.70
N GLN A 56 -4.33 6.27 1.48
CA GLN A 56 -4.52 7.19 0.35
C GLN A 56 -5.86 7.93 0.39
N ALA A 57 -6.88 7.35 1.02
CA ALA A 57 -8.21 7.93 1.13
C ALA A 57 -8.35 8.94 2.29
N ALA A 58 -7.42 8.93 3.25
CA ALA A 58 -7.39 9.96 4.29
C ALA A 58 -6.97 11.31 3.64
N PRO A 59 -7.77 12.39 3.80
CA PRO A 59 -7.35 13.69 3.31
C PRO A 59 -6.05 14.07 4.01
N ALA A 60 -5.09 14.58 3.24
CA ALA A 60 -3.84 15.13 3.75
C ALA A 60 -4.16 16.16 4.84
N ALA A 61 -4.02 15.76 6.12
CA ALA A 61 -3.96 16.71 7.20
C ALA A 61 -2.80 17.65 6.89
N ALA A 62 -3.14 18.89 6.57
CA ALA A 62 -2.21 19.96 6.24
C ALA A 62 -1.10 20.04 7.30
N PRO A 63 0.13 20.44 6.93
CA PRO A 63 1.09 20.84 7.95
C PRO A 63 0.49 22.04 8.68
N SER A 64 0.17 21.89 9.96
CA SER A 64 -0.17 23.00 10.86
C SER A 64 1.08 23.84 11.13
N GLY A 65 1.60 24.47 10.08
CA GLY A 65 2.57 25.54 10.10
C GLY A 65 1.86 26.86 9.84
N LEU A 66 1.08 27.31 10.82
CA LEU A 66 0.70 28.71 11.02
C LEU A 66 0.93 28.94 12.52
N ALA A 67 2.16 29.27 12.94
CA ALA A 67 2.62 30.65 13.01
C ALA A 67 1.55 31.56 13.62
N PHE A 68 1.29 31.37 14.92
CA PHE A 68 0.68 32.43 15.73
C PHE A 68 1.75 33.50 15.97
N ALA A 69 1.98 34.31 14.95
CA ALA A 69 2.36 35.70 15.16
C ALA A 69 1.13 36.40 15.77
N LEU A 70 1.38 37.34 16.69
CA LEU A 70 0.45 38.28 17.35
C LEU A 70 -0.09 37.88 18.73
N SER A 71 0.65 38.25 19.78
CA SER A 71 0.15 38.88 21.03
C SER A 71 1.40 39.44 21.74
N ALA A 72 1.73 40.71 21.53
CA ALA A 72 1.36 41.84 22.40
C ALA A 72 2.10 41.79 23.74
#